data_AF-A0A1D6NYQ3-F1
#
_entry.id   AF-A0A1D6NYQ3-F1
#
_cell.length_a   1.000
_cell.length_b   1.000
_cell.length_c   1.000
_cell.angle_alpha   90.00
_cell.angle_beta   90.00
_cell.angle_gamma   90.00
#
_symmetry.space_group_name_H-M   'P 1'
#
loop_
_entity.id
_entity.type
_entity.pdbx_description
1 polymer ?
#
loop_
_entity_poly.entity_id
_entity_poly.type
_entity_poly.pdbx_seq_one_letter_code
_entity_poly.pdbx_strand_id
1 'polypeptide(L)'
;MGADTGLGEVVAGAAVVTDGRMVEGVFLKQGPYGHYVQIGEDKKGLFPKRASLSKVKDIDSVTLEDAIELLQYPKILGKHPEDDYPVLITHSKVGYNIKHRRSLALVPKSVDPKKMTLERALKLLSGKSVRRIGRPKGKVENKEPMEWH
;
A
#
# COMPACT_ATOMS: atom_id res chain seq x y z
N MET A 1 3.47 23.14 -23.67
CA MET A 1 4.31 23.19 -22.46
C MET A 1 4.67 21.76 -22.11
N GLY A 2 5.97 21.47 -22.12
CA GLY A 2 6.52 20.12 -22.34
C GLY A 2 6.18 19.12 -21.25
N ALA A 3 5.81 17.90 -21.68
CA ALA A 3 5.87 16.72 -20.85
C ALA A 3 7.35 16.34 -20.71
N ASP A 4 8.00 16.91 -19.70
CA ASP A 4 9.28 16.43 -19.21
C ASP A 4 9.09 14.95 -18.87
N THR A 5 9.69 14.10 -19.69
CA THR A 5 9.60 12.65 -19.57
C THR A 5 10.49 12.30 -18.39
N GLY A 6 9.88 12.30 -17.19
CA GLY A 6 10.55 12.16 -15.91
C GLY A 6 11.53 10.98 -15.90
N LEU A 7 12.80 11.33 -16.17
CA LEU A 7 13.96 10.54 -15.84
C LEU A 7 14.00 10.51 -14.31
N GLY A 8 13.33 9.50 -13.74
CA GLY A 8 13.41 9.25 -12.32
C GLY A 8 14.86 9.01 -11.93
N GLU A 9 15.29 9.58 -10.81
CA GLU A 9 16.58 9.26 -10.25
C GLU A 9 16.60 7.76 -9.92
N VAL A 10 17.65 7.10 -10.38
CA VAL A 10 17.79 5.67 -10.21
C VAL A 10 18.38 5.42 -8.83
N VAL A 11 17.56 4.96 -7.89
CA VAL A 11 18.03 4.59 -6.54
C VAL A 11 18.89 3.32 -6.61
N ALA A 12 18.53 2.39 -7.50
CA ALA A 12 19.35 1.22 -7.85
C ALA A 12 19.13 0.81 -9.31
N GLY A 13 20.17 0.96 -10.13
CA GLY A 13 20.13 0.82 -11.60
C GLY A 13 20.33 -0.58 -12.14
N ALA A 14 20.25 -1.59 -11.30
CA ALA A 14 20.37 -2.98 -11.68
C ALA A 14 19.42 -3.81 -10.82
N ALA A 15 19.00 -4.97 -11.34
CA ALA A 15 18.17 -5.91 -10.61
C ALA A 15 18.72 -6.10 -9.19
N VAL A 16 17.91 -5.74 -8.20
CA VAL A 16 18.29 -5.76 -6.79
C VAL A 16 17.89 -7.12 -6.23
N VAL A 17 18.79 -7.77 -5.50
CA VAL A 17 18.46 -9.04 -4.86
C VAL A 17 17.86 -8.74 -3.49
N THR A 18 16.60 -9.08 -3.29
CA THR A 18 15.91 -8.92 -2.00
C THR A 18 15.26 -10.24 -1.59
N ASP A 19 15.55 -10.72 -0.38
CA ASP A 19 15.01 -11.99 0.16
C ASP A 19 15.24 -13.20 -0.78
N GLY A 20 16.41 -13.26 -1.44
CA GLY A 20 16.74 -14.31 -2.42
C GLY A 20 15.99 -14.23 -3.75
N ARG A 21 15.22 -13.16 -3.99
CA ARG A 21 14.48 -12.92 -5.24
C ARG A 21 15.13 -11.77 -6.00
N MET A 22 15.32 -11.96 -7.30
CA MET A 22 15.68 -10.87 -8.20
C MET A 22 14.47 -9.96 -8.37
N VAL A 23 14.53 -8.74 -7.83
CA VAL A 23 13.58 -7.69 -8.16
C VAL A 23 14.16 -6.81 -9.26
N GLU A 24 13.34 -6.46 -10.24
CA GLU A 24 13.73 -5.47 -11.27
C GLU A 24 14.17 -4.15 -10.59
N GLY A 25 14.97 -3.33 -11.28
CA GLY A 25 15.59 -2.12 -10.70
C GLY A 25 14.59 -1.20 -9.98
N VAL A 26 15.05 -0.49 -8.95
CA VAL A 26 14.20 0.41 -8.14
C VAL A 26 14.42 1.85 -8.57
N PHE A 27 13.34 2.51 -8.97
CA PHE A 27 13.33 3.87 -9.52
C PHE A 27 12.64 4.84 -8.57
N LEU A 28 13.25 5.99 -8.31
CA LEU A 28 12.64 7.12 -7.62
C LEU A 28 12.08 8.09 -8.65
N LYS A 29 10.77 8.30 -8.64
CA LYS A 29 10.07 9.13 -9.62
C LYS A 29 9.26 10.20 -8.92
N GLN A 30 9.12 11.35 -9.56
CA GLN A 30 8.23 12.42 -9.14
C GLN A 30 6.90 12.34 -9.90
N GLY A 31 5.79 12.54 -9.20
CA GLY A 31 4.44 12.57 -9.79
C GLY A 31 3.57 13.67 -9.18
N PRO A 32 2.31 13.80 -9.65
CA PRO A 32 1.40 14.87 -9.19
C PRO A 32 1.06 14.81 -7.70
N TYR A 33 1.21 13.62 -7.08
CA TYR A 33 0.95 13.40 -5.65
C TYR A 33 2.22 13.37 -4.80
N GLY A 34 3.37 13.75 -5.36
CA GLY A 34 4.68 13.70 -4.73
C GLY A 34 5.56 12.58 -5.28
N HIS A 35 6.69 12.36 -4.60
CA HIS A 35 7.66 11.35 -4.99
C HIS A 35 7.22 9.95 -4.59
N TYR A 36 7.62 8.98 -5.39
CA TYR A 36 7.31 7.57 -5.21
C TYR A 36 8.45 6.70 -5.72
N VAL A 37 8.58 5.53 -5.12
CA VAL A 37 9.48 4.48 -5.59
C VAL A 37 8.69 3.48 -6.42
N GLN A 38 9.31 2.95 -7.46
CA GLN A 38 8.75 1.97 -8.37
C GLN A 38 9.71 0.80 -8.55
N ILE A 39 9.20 -0.43 -8.50
CA ILE A 39 9.95 -1.63 -8.90
C ILE A 39 9.75 -1.85 -10.40
N GLY A 40 10.87 -1.97 -11.11
CA GLY A 40 10.91 -2.20 -12.54
C GLY A 40 10.54 -0.97 -13.36
N GLU A 41 10.82 -1.07 -14.65
CA GLU A 41 10.45 -0.03 -15.61
C GLU A 41 8.97 -0.13 -15.98
N ASP A 42 8.44 0.97 -16.52
CA ASP A 42 7.08 0.98 -17.05
C ASP A 42 7.05 0.17 -18.36
N LYS A 43 6.73 -1.12 -18.26
CA LYS A 43 6.59 -2.01 -19.42
C LYS A 43 5.13 -2.07 -19.84
N LYS A 44 4.90 -1.99 -21.15
CA LYS A 44 3.55 -2.00 -21.74
C LYS A 44 2.81 -3.29 -21.35
N GLY A 45 1.75 -3.15 -20.57
CA GLY A 45 0.92 -4.27 -20.09
C GLY A 45 1.23 -4.79 -18.69
N LEU A 46 2.25 -4.24 -18.00
CA LEU A 46 2.56 -4.57 -16.61
C LEU A 46 2.27 -3.37 -15.70
N PHE A 47 1.65 -3.63 -14.55
CA PHE A 47 1.46 -2.63 -13.51
C PHE A 47 2.60 -2.77 -12.49
N PRO A 48 3.67 -1.95 -12.59
CA PRO A 48 4.78 -2.07 -11.67
C PRO A 48 4.33 -1.73 -10.25
N LYS A 49 4.96 -2.37 -9.26
CA LYS A 49 4.66 -2.09 -7.86
C LYS A 49 5.23 -0.72 -7.50
N ARG A 50 4.39 0.13 -6.92
CA ARG A 50 4.74 1.51 -6.54
C ARG A 50 4.48 1.74 -5.06
N ALA A 51 5.32 2.53 -4.41
CA ALA A 51 5.09 2.99 -3.06
C ALA A 51 5.38 4.49 -2.95
N SER A 52 4.47 5.24 -2.33
CA SER A 52 4.66 6.67 -2.13
C SER A 52 5.66 6.97 -1.02
N LEU A 53 6.49 7.99 -1.23
CA LEU A 53 7.45 8.49 -0.24
C LEU A 53 6.89 9.66 0.59
N SER A 54 5.57 9.79 0.69
CA SER A 54 4.91 10.95 1.31
C SER A 54 5.28 11.20 2.78
N LYS A 55 5.91 10.24 3.46
CA LYS A 55 6.36 10.36 4.85
C LYS A 55 7.83 10.81 4.96
N VAL A 56 8.61 10.63 3.90
CA VAL A 56 10.02 11.00 3.89
C VAL A 56 10.10 12.52 3.70
N LYS A 57 10.74 13.20 4.64
CA LYS A 57 10.95 14.65 4.58
C LYS A 57 12.07 15.02 3.62
N ASP A 58 13.11 14.21 3.58
CA ASP A 58 14.33 14.43 2.83
C ASP A 58 14.53 13.29 1.84
N ILE A 59 14.33 13.58 0.56
CA ILE A 59 14.25 12.55 -0.48
C ILE A 59 15.65 12.08 -0.87
N ASP A 60 16.61 12.99 -0.85
CA ASP A 60 18.03 12.73 -1.10
C ASP A 60 18.63 11.75 -0.06
N SER A 61 18.09 11.73 1.16
CA SER A 61 18.48 10.75 2.19
C SER A 61 17.81 9.37 2.06
N VAL A 62 16.94 9.14 1.07
CA VAL A 62 16.25 7.84 0.93
C VAL A 62 17.23 6.79 0.43
N THR A 63 17.45 5.78 1.27
CA THR A 63 18.27 4.63 0.87
C THR A 63 17.45 3.59 0.11
N LEU A 64 18.16 2.71 -0.59
CA LEU A 64 17.55 1.53 -1.23
C LEU A 64 16.78 0.66 -0.21
N GLU A 65 17.29 0.53 1.02
CA GLU A 65 16.64 -0.26 2.07
C GLU A 65 15.28 0.33 2.45
N ASP A 66 15.20 1.65 2.61
CA ASP A 66 13.95 2.37 2.86
C ASP A 66 12.97 2.22 1.68
N ALA A 67 13.47 2.31 0.44
CA ALA A 67 12.66 2.12 -0.74
C ALA A 67 12.04 0.71 -0.78
N ILE A 68 12.84 -0.33 -0.55
CA ILE A 68 12.39 -1.72 -0.50
C ILE A 68 11.39 -1.93 0.65
N GLU A 69 11.63 -1.33 1.81
CA GLU A 69 10.70 -1.39 2.93
C GLU A 69 9.32 -0.86 2.55
N LEU A 70 9.27 0.32 1.93
CA LEU A 70 8.00 0.94 1.53
C LEU A 70 7.29 0.14 0.43
N LEU A 71 8.06 -0.46 -0.48
CA LEU A 71 7.54 -1.33 -1.53
C LEU A 71 6.96 -2.64 -1.02
N GLN A 72 7.19 -3.04 0.23
CA GLN A 72 6.54 -4.23 0.79
C GLN A 72 5.04 -4.00 1.05
N TYR A 73 4.62 -2.76 1.26
CA TYR A 73 3.22 -2.43 1.53
C TYR A 73 2.41 -2.27 0.22
N PRO A 74 1.13 -2.69 0.18
CA PRO A 74 0.31 -3.24 1.26
C PRO A 74 0.71 -4.67 1.63
N LYS A 75 0.87 -4.94 2.92
CA LYS A 75 1.21 -6.28 3.46
C LYS A 75 -0.02 -6.91 4.12
N ILE A 76 -0.26 -8.18 3.82
CA ILE A 76 -1.36 -8.96 4.43
C ILE A 76 -0.89 -9.46 5.79
N LEU A 77 -1.62 -9.13 6.85
CA LEU A 77 -1.35 -9.62 8.22
C LEU A 77 -2.06 -10.94 8.51
N GLY A 78 -3.18 -11.18 7.84
CA GLY A 78 -4.00 -12.38 7.99
C GLY A 78 -5.43 -12.15 7.51
N LYS A 79 -6.31 -13.09 7.79
CA LYS A 79 -7.74 -12.99 7.51
C LYS A 79 -8.51 -12.65 8.78
N HIS A 80 -9.58 -11.89 8.63
CA HIS A 80 -10.44 -11.54 9.76
C HIS A 80 -11.28 -12.76 10.17
N PRO A 81 -11.34 -13.13 11.48
CA PRO A 81 -12.04 -14.35 11.90
C PRO A 81 -13.55 -14.32 11.66
N GLU A 82 -14.17 -13.14 11.65
CA GLU A 82 -15.62 -13.00 11.46
C GLU A 82 -16.09 -13.09 10.00
N ASP A 83 -15.27 -12.66 9.05
CA ASP A 83 -15.70 -12.49 7.65
C ASP A 83 -14.72 -13.02 6.59
N ASP A 84 -13.61 -13.63 7.03
CA ASP A 84 -12.52 -14.22 6.23
C ASP A 84 -11.83 -13.23 5.26
N TYR A 85 -12.18 -11.94 5.27
CA TYR A 85 -11.54 -10.96 4.39
C TYR A 85 -10.14 -10.59 4.89
N PRO A 86 -9.22 -10.23 3.98
CA PRO A 86 -7.83 -9.93 4.34
C PRO A 86 -7.71 -8.62 5.12
N VAL A 87 -6.98 -8.69 6.22
CA VAL A 87 -6.53 -7.54 7.00
C VAL A 87 -5.18 -7.10 6.47
N LEU A 88 -5.12 -5.87 5.99
CA LEU A 88 -3.96 -5.29 5.31
C LEU A 88 -3.34 -4.21 6.19
N ILE A 89 -2.01 -4.17 6.30
CA ILE A 89 -1.29 -2.98 6.74
C ILE A 89 -0.82 -2.19 5.53
N THR A 90 -1.08 -0.89 5.53
CA THR A 90 -0.70 0.03 4.44
C THR A 90 -0.05 1.28 4.98
N HIS A 91 0.76 1.95 4.17
CA HIS A 91 1.33 3.25 4.51
C HIS A 91 0.55 4.39 3.83
N SER A 92 0.52 5.55 4.48
CA SER A 92 -0.17 6.75 4.00
C SER A 92 0.53 8.01 4.50
N LYS A 93 0.14 9.19 4.00
CA LYS A 93 0.68 10.50 4.45
C LYS A 93 0.61 10.70 5.97
N VAL A 94 -0.42 10.17 6.62
CA VAL A 94 -0.61 10.28 8.07
C VAL A 94 0.27 9.29 8.85
N GLY A 95 0.62 8.17 8.23
CA GLY A 95 1.35 7.06 8.84
C GLY A 95 0.84 5.70 8.37
N TYR A 96 1.18 4.67 9.14
CA TYR A 96 0.70 3.31 8.91
C TYR A 96 -0.76 3.18 9.35
N ASN A 97 -1.53 2.44 8.57
CA ASN A 97 -2.93 2.16 8.85
C ASN A 97 -3.24 0.69 8.57
N ILE A 98 -4.23 0.18 9.28
CA ILE A 98 -4.82 -1.13 9.06
C ILE A 98 -6.09 -0.93 8.26
N LYS A 99 -6.18 -1.61 7.13
CA LYS A 99 -7.34 -1.63 6.25
C LYS A 99 -7.98 -2.99 6.29
N HIS A 100 -9.26 -3.00 6.61
CA HIS A 100 -10.12 -4.18 6.53
C HIS A 100 -11.41 -3.82 5.82
N ARG A 101 -11.62 -4.33 4.60
CA ARG A 101 -12.76 -3.95 3.74
C ARG A 101 -12.91 -2.42 3.61
N ARG A 102 -13.86 -1.84 4.35
CA ARG A 102 -14.15 -0.40 4.41
C ARG A 102 -13.76 0.24 5.75
N SER A 103 -13.25 -0.51 6.69
CA SER A 103 -12.74 -0.04 7.96
C SER A 103 -11.25 0.30 7.81
N LEU A 104 -10.88 1.48 8.29
CA LEU A 104 -9.51 1.95 8.33
C LEU A 104 -9.20 2.38 9.76
N ALA A 105 -8.22 1.73 10.38
CA ALA A 105 -7.73 2.09 11.71
C ALA A 105 -6.30 2.63 11.60
N LEU A 106 -6.03 3.77 12.22
CA LEU A 106 -4.67 4.33 12.26
C LEU A 106 -3.81 3.55 13.26
N VAL A 107 -2.57 3.24 12.87
CA VAL A 107 -1.59 2.67 13.79
C VAL A 107 -0.97 3.81 14.60
N PRO A 108 -0.98 3.72 15.95
CA PRO A 108 -0.32 4.73 16.77
C PRO A 108 1.18 4.77 16.48
N LYS A 109 1.76 5.98 16.46
CA LYS A 109 3.18 6.19 16.14
C LYS A 109 4.15 5.49 17.10
N SER A 110 3.68 5.11 18.29
CA SER A 110 4.44 4.37 19.30
C SER A 110 4.63 2.89 18.96
N VAL A 111 3.94 2.36 17.95
CA VAL A 111 3.99 0.94 17.59
C VAL A 111 4.73 0.75 16.27
N ASP A 112 5.71 -0.15 16.28
CA ASP A 112 6.44 -0.54 15.08
C ASP A 112 5.52 -1.28 14.09
N PRO A 113 5.39 -0.82 12.84
CA PRO A 113 4.56 -1.48 11.83
C PRO A 113 5.07 -2.89 11.48
N LYS A 114 6.39 -3.12 11.60
CA LYS A 114 7.03 -4.43 11.34
C LYS A 114 6.61 -5.50 12.35
N LYS A 115 6.37 -5.11 13.60
CA LYS A 115 5.95 -6.00 14.70
C LYS A 115 4.43 -6.12 14.82
N MET A 116 3.68 -5.55 13.87
CA MET A 116 2.23 -5.59 13.89
C MET A 116 1.72 -7.02 13.64
N THR A 117 0.95 -7.56 14.59
CA THR A 117 0.30 -8.87 14.46
C THR A 117 -1.18 -8.73 14.08
N LEU A 118 -1.77 -9.81 13.57
CA LEU A 118 -3.21 -9.87 13.26
C LEU A 118 -4.06 -9.51 14.49
N GLU A 119 -3.77 -10.07 15.66
CA GLU A 119 -4.53 -9.80 16.90
C GLU A 119 -4.53 -8.31 17.29
N ARG A 120 -3.38 -7.64 17.17
CA ARG A 120 -3.26 -6.20 17.42
C ARG A 120 -4.01 -5.38 16.38
N ALA A 121 -3.95 -5.80 15.12
CA ALA A 121 -4.69 -5.19 14.03
C ALA A 121 -6.22 -5.29 14.26
N LEU A 122 -6.70 -6.46 14.67
CA LEU A 122 -8.11 -6.68 15.05
C LEU A 122 -8.54 -5.80 16.22
N LYS A 123 -7.69 -5.68 17.25
CA LYS A 123 -7.94 -4.77 18.38
C LYS A 123 -8.10 -3.31 17.95
N LEU A 124 -7.29 -2.86 16.99
CA LEU A 124 -7.41 -1.50 16.43
C LEU A 124 -8.66 -1.35 15.56
N LEU A 125 -9.04 -2.39 14.80
CA LEU A 125 -10.23 -2.42 13.95
C LEU A 125 -11.55 -2.51 14.74
N SER A 126 -11.50 -2.97 16.00
CA SER A 126 -12.65 -2.96 16.91
C SER A 126 -12.71 -1.67 17.77
N GLY A 127 -11.69 -0.81 17.69
CA GLY A 127 -11.60 0.42 18.47
C GLY A 127 -12.46 1.58 17.96
N LYS A 128 -12.57 2.64 18.77
CA LYS A 128 -13.31 3.88 18.43
C LYS A 128 -12.65 4.72 17.32
N SER A 129 -11.37 4.49 17.02
CA SER A 129 -10.59 5.25 16.05
C SER A 129 -10.78 4.79 14.60
N VAL A 130 -11.69 3.84 14.36
CA VAL A 130 -11.94 3.25 13.05
C VAL A 130 -12.76 4.22 12.21
N ARG A 131 -12.18 4.61 11.07
CA ARG A 131 -12.86 5.38 10.04
C ARG A 131 -13.43 4.45 8.99
N ARG A 132 -14.68 4.67 8.59
CA ARG A 132 -15.23 4.02 7.40
C ARG A 132 -14.87 4.82 6.15
N ILE A 133 -14.22 4.15 5.21
CA ILE A 133 -13.82 4.69 3.91
C ILE A 133 -14.76 4.21 2.79
N GLY A 134 -14.92 5.05 1.77
CA GLY A 134 -15.76 4.81 0.60
C GLY A 134 -17.25 5.17 0.81
N ARG A 135 -18.00 5.24 -0.29
CA ARG A 135 -19.45 5.49 -0.29
C ARG A 135 -20.18 4.30 0.32
N PRO A 136 -21.20 4.49 1.19
CA PRO A 136 -22.11 3.41 1.56
C PRO A 136 -22.67 2.76 0.29
N LYS A 137 -22.30 1.49 0.05
CA LYS A 137 -23.02 0.67 -0.93
C LYS A 137 -24.44 0.56 -0.38
N GLY A 138 -25.41 1.12 -1.11
CA GLY A 138 -26.83 0.85 -0.84
C GLY A 138 -27.04 -0.66 -0.82
N LYS A 139 -28.03 -1.14 -0.04
CA LYS A 139 -28.41 -2.56 -0.02
C LYS A 139 -28.62 -3.00 -1.47
N VAL A 140 -27.77 -3.91 -1.95
CA VAL A 140 -28.06 -4.64 -3.18
C VAL A 140 -29.07 -5.68 -2.75
N GLU A 141 -30.35 -5.36 -2.92
CA GLU A 141 -31.42 -6.33 -2.78
C GLU A 141 -31.20 -7.37 -3.88
N ASN A 142 -30.92 -8.61 -3.49
CA ASN A 142 -30.86 -9.75 -4.41
C ASN A 142 -32.25 -9.90 -5.02
N LYS A 143 -32.46 -9.35 -6.21
CA LYS A 143 -33.62 -9.73 -7.02
C LYS A 143 -33.32 -11.14 -7.53
N GLU A 144 -34.14 -12.10 -7.09
CA GLU A 144 -34.12 -13.47 -7.57
C GLU A 144 -34.14 -13.47 -9.12
N PRO A 145 -33.37 -14.35 -9.78
CA PRO A 145 -33.40 -14.45 -11.23
C PRO A 145 -34.80 -14.86 -11.66
N MET A 146 -35.48 -13.96 -12.39
CA MET A 146 -36.78 -14.20 -12.97
C MET A 146 -36.65 -15.36 -13.97
N GLU A 147 -37.19 -16.53 -13.62
CA GLU A 147 -37.28 -17.65 -14.55
C GLU A 147 -38.24 -17.27 -15.69
N TRP A 148 -37.70 -17.19 -16.90
CA TRP A 148 -38.47 -16.99 -18.11
C TRP A 148 -39.00 -18.37 -18.57
N HIS A 149 -40.33 -18.56 -18.56
CA HIS A 149 -41.01 -19.72 -19.14
C HIS A 149 -41.21 -19.53 -20.65
#